data_AF-A0A2W1LDT1-F1
#
_entry.id   AF-A0A2W1LDT1-F1
#
_cell.length_a   1.000
_cell.length_b   1.000
_cell.length_c   1.000
_cell.angle_alpha   90.00
_cell.angle_beta   90.00
_cell.angle_gamma   90.00
#
_symmetry.space_group_name_H-M   'P 1'
#
loop_
_entity.id
_entity.type
_entity.pdbx_description
1 polymer ?
#
loop_
_entity_poly.entity_id
_entity_poly.type
_entity_poly.pdbx_seq_one_letter_code
_entity_poly.pdbx_strand_id
1 'polypeptide(L)'
;MHFHKKIAEELLDFKNDFWPEYDENDVELDWDAVDAGDYNITIEEFVELISLIEIEIRSNEIYCEYLDGGLFGGHRIHAYFSYDYELNKADI
;
A
#
# COMPACT_ATOMS: atom_id res chain seq x y z
N MET A 1 1.12 -13.60 -11.50
CA MET A 1 0.20 -13.40 -10.36
C MET A 1 0.65 -12.12 -9.67
N HIS A 2 -0.26 -11.13 -9.54
CA HIS A 2 0.05 -9.74 -9.20
C HIS A 2 -0.26 -9.45 -7.73
N PHE A 3 0.51 -10.04 -6.80
CA PHE A 3 0.32 -9.82 -5.37
C PHE A 3 0.35 -8.35 -4.98
N HIS A 4 1.31 -7.60 -5.54
CA HIS A 4 1.43 -6.17 -5.33
C HIS A 4 0.16 -5.39 -5.65
N LYS A 5 -0.55 -5.76 -6.73
CA LYS A 5 -1.78 -5.09 -7.12
C LYS A 5 -2.92 -5.32 -6.13
N LYS A 6 -3.10 -6.57 -5.67
CA LYS A 6 -4.12 -6.88 -4.66
C LYS A 6 -3.84 -6.18 -3.33
N ILE A 7 -2.57 -6.11 -2.94
CA ILE A 7 -2.13 -5.38 -1.74
C ILE A 7 -2.40 -3.89 -1.90
N ALA A 8 -2.07 -3.31 -3.06
CA ALA A 8 -2.36 -1.91 -3.37
C ALA A 8 -3.86 -1.63 -3.26
N GLU A 9 -4.71 -2.45 -3.90
CA GLU A 9 -6.17 -2.32 -3.83
C GLU A 9 -6.72 -2.33 -2.40
N GLU A 10 -6.10 -3.07 -1.47
CA GLU A 10 -6.51 -3.13 -0.06
C GLU A 10 -6.01 -1.92 0.77
N LEU A 11 -4.85 -1.37 0.43
CA LEU A 11 -4.15 -0.38 1.28
C LEU A 11 -4.17 1.05 0.74
N LEU A 12 -4.58 1.27 -0.52
CA LEU A 12 -4.48 2.58 -1.18
C LEU A 12 -5.34 3.65 -0.52
N ASP A 13 -6.59 3.31 -0.19
CA ASP A 13 -7.51 4.25 0.47
C ASP A 13 -6.96 4.65 1.84
N PHE A 14 -6.47 3.67 2.61
CA PHE A 14 -5.82 3.91 3.90
C PHE A 14 -4.59 4.80 3.76
N LYS A 15 -3.75 4.57 2.74
CA LYS A 15 -2.59 5.40 2.45
C LYS A 15 -2.99 6.85 2.19
N ASN A 16 -3.95 7.09 1.31
CA ASN A 16 -4.33 8.44 0.92
C ASN A 16 -5.08 9.19 2.03
N ASP A 17 -5.86 8.48 2.87
CA ASP A 17 -6.62 9.09 3.96
C ASP A 17 -5.75 9.41 5.20
N PHE A 18 -4.78 8.56 5.53
CA PHE A 18 -4.04 8.66 6.81
C PHE A 18 -2.56 9.01 6.66
N TRP A 19 -1.99 8.82 5.47
CA TRP A 19 -0.62 9.19 5.12
C TRP A 19 -0.58 9.92 3.77
N PRO A 20 -1.28 11.05 3.60
CA PRO A 20 -1.28 11.76 2.32
C PRO A 20 0.14 12.21 1.91
N GLU A 21 0.37 12.37 0.61
CA GLU A 21 1.65 12.88 0.06
C GLU A 21 1.80 14.42 0.19
N TYR A 22 0.77 15.10 0.69
CA TYR A 22 0.76 16.55 0.93
C TYR A 22 0.85 16.88 2.42
N ASP A 23 1.37 18.07 2.74
CA ASP A 23 1.36 18.60 4.10
C ASP A 23 0.05 19.35 4.36
N GLU A 24 -0.79 18.82 5.25
CA GLU A 24 -2.07 19.44 5.64
C GLU A 24 -1.93 20.85 6.22
N ASN A 25 -0.73 21.24 6.67
CA ASN A 25 -0.45 22.55 7.23
C ASN A 25 0.11 23.54 6.20
N ASP A 26 0.31 23.12 4.94
CA ASP A 26 0.77 23.99 3.88
C ASP A 26 -0.32 25.00 3.49
N VAL A 27 -0.01 26.29 3.69
CA VAL A 27 -0.93 27.40 3.42
C VAL A 27 -1.08 27.69 1.93
N GLU A 28 -0.17 27.18 1.09
CA GLU A 28 -0.23 27.30 -0.37
C GLU A 28 -0.89 26.09 -1.04
N LEU A 29 -1.33 25.09 -0.26
CA LEU A 29 -1.95 23.88 -0.77
C LEU A 29 -3.28 24.16 -1.48
N ASP A 30 -3.44 23.58 -2.68
CA ASP A 30 -4.68 23.64 -3.44
C ASP A 30 -5.68 22.59 -2.91
N TRP A 31 -6.52 23.02 -1.98
CA TRP A 31 -7.53 22.17 -1.35
C TRP A 31 -8.59 21.65 -2.33
N ASP A 32 -8.89 22.37 -3.41
CA ASP A 32 -9.82 21.90 -4.43
C ASP A 32 -9.22 20.70 -5.20
N ALA A 33 -7.91 20.72 -5.46
CA ALA A 33 -7.19 19.62 -6.08
C ALA A 33 -7.01 18.42 -5.13
N VAL A 34 -6.83 18.67 -3.82
CA VAL A 34 -6.85 17.61 -2.79
C VAL A 34 -8.20 16.89 -2.78
N ASP A 35 -9.31 17.63 -2.74
CA ASP A 35 -10.67 17.06 -2.74
C ASP A 35 -10.99 16.33 -4.05
N ALA A 36 -10.37 16.73 -5.17
CA ALA A 36 -10.46 16.02 -6.45
C ALA A 36 -9.66 14.71 -6.47
N GLY A 37 -8.76 14.49 -5.50
CA GLY A 37 -7.88 13.33 -5.42
C GLY A 37 -6.62 13.45 -6.29
N ASP A 38 -6.27 14.65 -6.75
CA ASP A 38 -5.13 14.87 -7.66
C ASP A 38 -3.77 14.58 -7.00
N TYR A 39 -3.73 14.52 -5.67
CA TYR A 39 -2.55 14.16 -4.87
C TYR A 39 -2.54 12.71 -4.40
N ASN A 40 -3.57 11.92 -4.74
CA ASN A 40 -3.63 10.53 -4.34
C ASN A 40 -2.60 9.71 -5.11
N ILE A 41 -1.91 8.81 -4.41
CA ILE A 41 -1.03 7.86 -5.09
C ILE A 41 -1.87 6.87 -5.91
N THR A 42 -1.39 6.55 -7.10
CA THR A 42 -2.02 5.55 -7.98
C THR A 42 -1.60 4.13 -7.61
N ILE A 43 -2.36 3.13 -8.08
CA ILE A 43 -1.99 1.71 -7.92
C ILE A 43 -0.64 1.44 -8.59
N GLU A 44 -0.41 2.02 -9.77
CA GLU A 44 0.82 1.86 -10.54
C GLU A 44 2.04 2.36 -9.75
N GLU A 45 1.97 3.57 -9.20
CA GLU A 45 3.03 4.15 -8.36
C GLU A 45 3.25 3.32 -7.10
N PHE A 46 2.18 2.88 -6.43
CA PHE A 46 2.28 2.02 -5.25
C PHE A 46 3.05 0.73 -5.54
N VAL A 47 2.70 0.05 -6.64
CA VAL A 47 3.32 -1.22 -7.04
C VAL A 47 4.80 -1.04 -7.41
N GLU A 48 5.18 0.10 -7.97
CA GLU A 48 6.58 0.40 -8.32
C GLU A 48 7.46 0.67 -7.09
N LEU A 49 6.89 1.18 -6.00
CA LEU A 49 7.63 1.55 -4.79
C LEU A 49 7.82 0.40 -3.80
N ILE A 50 6.86 -0.53 -3.72
CA ILE A 50 6.95 -1.63 -2.76
C ILE A 50 7.89 -2.74 -3.22
N SER A 51 8.59 -3.39 -2.28
CA SER A 51 9.55 -4.45 -2.60
C SER A 51 9.44 -5.63 -1.66
N LEU A 52 9.35 -6.85 -2.21
CA LEU A 52 9.24 -8.07 -1.42
C LEU A 52 10.56 -8.37 -0.67
N ILE A 53 10.45 -8.67 0.61
CA ILE A 53 11.57 -8.99 1.50
C ILE A 53 11.59 -10.49 1.79
N GLU A 54 10.46 -11.02 2.23
CA GLU A 54 10.35 -12.37 2.74
C GLU A 54 9.06 -13.04 2.26
N ILE A 55 9.16 -14.34 1.99
CA ILE A 55 8.01 -15.21 1.74
C ILE A 55 8.11 -16.39 2.69
N GLU A 56 7.04 -16.68 3.42
CA GLU A 56 6.91 -17.85 4.27
C GLU A 56 5.70 -18.68 3.85
N ILE A 57 5.92 -19.95 3.49
CA ILE A 57 4.84 -20.90 3.20
C ILE A 57 4.48 -21.59 4.52
N ARG A 58 3.36 -21.17 5.12
CA ARG A 58 2.83 -21.74 6.37
C ARG A 58 1.88 -22.88 6.05
N SER A 59 1.29 -23.52 7.07
CA SER A 59 0.40 -24.67 6.89
C SER A 59 -0.96 -24.34 6.26
N ASN A 60 -1.42 -23.08 6.37
CA ASN A 60 -2.76 -22.66 5.96
C ASN A 60 -2.76 -21.42 5.03
N GLU A 61 -1.59 -20.80 4.81
CA GLU A 61 -1.47 -19.52 4.11
C GLU A 61 -0.04 -19.33 3.57
N ILE A 62 0.10 -18.36 2.68
CA ILE A 62 1.37 -17.82 2.22
C ILE A 62 1.49 -16.42 2.81
N TYR A 63 2.50 -16.22 3.65
CA TYR A 63 2.83 -14.90 4.19
C TYR A 63 3.89 -14.24 3.32
N CYS A 64 3.73 -12.95 3.04
CA CYS A 64 4.69 -12.11 2.34
C CYS A 64 4.93 -10.84 3.15
N GLU A 65 6.20 -10.46 3.32
CA GLU A 65 6.59 -9.18 3.92
C GLU A 65 7.20 -8.27 2.85
N TYR A 66 6.77 -7.02 2.79
CA TYR A 66 7.28 -6.02 1.85
C TYR A 66 7.85 -4.79 2.55
N LEU A 67 8.86 -4.18 1.94
CA LEU A 67 9.20 -2.79 2.12
C LEU A 67 8.09 -1.94 1.48
N ASP A 68 7.66 -0.90 2.18
CA ASP A 68 6.66 0.06 1.70
C ASP A 68 7.20 1.09 0.69
N GLY A 69 8.52 1.13 0.48
CA GLY A 69 9.16 2.15 -0.35
C GLY A 69 9.10 3.56 0.24
N GLY A 70 8.80 3.69 1.55
CA GLY A 70 8.61 4.96 2.24
C GLY A 70 7.17 5.48 2.29
N LEU A 71 6.22 4.80 1.65
CA LEU A 71 4.80 5.22 1.60
C LEU A 71 4.14 5.26 2.97
N PHE A 72 4.51 4.36 3.86
CA PHE A 72 4.02 4.33 5.23
C PHE A 72 5.16 4.67 6.18
N GLY A 73 5.93 5.73 5.89
CA GLY A 73 7.00 6.18 6.79
C GLY A 73 8.13 5.17 6.98
N GLY A 74 8.30 4.20 6.07
CA GLY A 74 9.31 3.14 6.16
C GLY A 74 8.86 1.89 6.91
N HIS A 75 7.55 1.72 7.12
CA HIS A 75 6.97 0.54 7.76
C HIS A 75 7.05 -0.71 6.85
N ARG A 76 6.59 -1.85 7.40
CA ARG A 76 6.58 -3.14 6.70
C ARG A 76 5.15 -3.45 6.30
N ILE A 77 4.96 -3.94 5.09
CA ILE A 77 3.66 -4.44 4.67
C ILE A 77 3.63 -5.94 4.90
N HIS A 78 2.68 -6.39 5.69
CA HIS A 78 2.43 -7.80 5.99
C HIS A 78 1.21 -8.27 5.19
N ALA A 79 1.39 -9.20 4.26
CA ALA A 79 0.31 -9.71 3.41
C ALA A 79 0.16 -11.22 3.56
N TYR A 80 -1.10 -11.66 3.62
CA TYR A 80 -1.48 -13.03 3.86
C TYR A 80 -2.34 -13.53 2.70
N PHE A 81 -1.91 -14.59 2.03
CA PHE A 81 -2.60 -15.16 0.87
C PHE A 81 -3.05 -16.59 1.13
N SER A 82 -4.17 -16.98 0.52
CA SER A 82 -4.53 -18.38 0.36
C SER A 82 -3.55 -19.09 -0.61
N TYR A 83 -3.57 -20.42 -0.65
CA TYR A 83 -2.81 -21.19 -1.64
C TYR A 83 -3.31 -21.01 -3.08
N ASP A 84 -4.53 -20.51 -3.25
CA ASP A 84 -5.07 -20.09 -4.54
C ASP A 84 -4.64 -18.66 -4.92
N TYR A 85 -3.72 -18.07 -4.14
CA TYR A 85 -3.16 -16.74 -4.36
C TYR A 85 -4.19 -15.62 -4.26
N GLU A 86 -5.23 -15.83 -3.46
CA GLU A 86 -6.19 -14.81 -3.05
C GLU A 86 -5.67 -14.06 -1.83
N LEU A 87 -5.76 -12.73 -1.84
CA LEU A 87 -5.35 -11.93 -0.70
C LEU A 87 -6.42 -12.10 0.38
N ASN A 88 -6.01 -12.58 1.55
CA ASN A 88 -6.88 -12.67 2.72
C ASN A 88 -6.85 -11.38 3.52
N LYS A 89 -5.67 -10.77 3.65
CA LYS A 89 -5.43 -9.55 4.43
C LYS A 89 -4.10 -8.91 4.05
N ALA A 90 -4.03 -7.58 4.11
CA ALA A 90 -2.78 -6.83 4.20
C ALA A 90 -2.82 -5.84 5.38
N ASP A 91 -1.69 -5.59 6.02
CA ASP A 91 -1.52 -4.61 7.10
C ASP A 91 -0.10 -3.98 7.10
N ILE A 92 0.04 -2.86 7.83
CA ILE A 92 1.26 -2.04 7.98
C ILE A 92 1.84 -2.19 9.39
#